data_AF-A0A3D8LBD9-F1
#
_entry.id   AF-A0A3D8LBD9-F1
#
_cell.length_a   1.000
_cell.length_b   1.000
_cell.length_c   1.000
_cell.angle_alpha   90.00
_cell.angle_beta   90.00
_cell.angle_gamma   90.00
#
_symmetry.space_group_name_H-M   'P 1'
#
loop_
_entity.id
_entity.type
_entity.pdbx_description
1 polymer ?
#
loop_
_entity_poly.entity_id
_entity_poly.type
_entity_poly.pdbx_seq_one_letter_code
_entity_poly.pdbx_strand_id
1 'polypeptide(L)'
;MEIQGKWTRDEEGFMEFETPELQRHYEAITDKYHQVYNRYAAELDDDEAYYKALEDGYEMVTDYKTIDGNQEFATTYITPAYVADVWYETDEFTQKRVYDRGFIRISSK
;
A
#
# COMPACT_ATOMS: atom_id res chain seq x y z
N MET A 1 -6.48 -6.80 -14.16
CA MET A 1 -6.12 -5.38 -14.36
C MET A 1 -4.88 -5.11 -13.55
N GLU A 2 -3.89 -4.45 -14.14
CA GLU A 2 -2.68 -4.02 -13.44
C GLU A 2 -2.35 -2.59 -13.87
N ILE A 3 -2.11 -1.72 -12.90
CA ILE A 3 -1.67 -0.34 -13.12
C ILE A 3 -0.49 -0.05 -12.20
N GLN A 4 0.47 0.72 -12.69
CA GLN A 4 1.65 1.09 -11.94
C GLN A 4 2.10 2.50 -12.30
N GLY A 5 2.85 3.12 -11.41
CA GLY A 5 3.42 4.43 -11.64
C GLY A 5 4.16 4.95 -10.42
N LYS A 6 4.40 6.26 -10.42
CA LYS A 6 5.11 6.93 -9.33
C LYS A 6 4.16 7.63 -8.37
N TRP A 7 4.65 7.84 -7.16
CA TRP A 7 4.07 8.76 -6.20
C TRP A 7 5.15 9.70 -5.67
N THR A 8 4.74 10.91 -5.29
CA THR A 8 5.57 11.93 -4.63
C THR A 8 4.84 12.46 -3.41
N ARG A 9 5.58 12.94 -2.42
CA ARG A 9 5.02 13.60 -1.25
C ARG A 9 5.11 15.11 -1.43
N ASP A 10 3.99 15.80 -1.28
CA ASP A 10 3.94 17.26 -1.34
C ASP A 10 4.51 17.92 -0.05
N GLU A 11 4.50 19.25 -0.02
CA GLU A 11 5.01 20.04 1.11
C GLU A 11 4.14 19.89 2.38
N GLU A 12 2.87 19.49 2.24
CA GLU A 12 1.93 19.28 3.34
C GLU A 12 1.98 17.84 3.87
N GLY A 13 2.65 16.93 3.16
CA GLY A 13 2.84 15.53 3.51
C GLY A 13 1.88 14.56 2.82
N PHE A 14 1.05 15.02 1.87
CA PHE A 14 0.14 14.18 1.11
C PHE A 14 0.84 13.50 -0.06
N MET A 15 0.33 12.32 -0.45
CA MET A 15 0.82 11.59 -1.62
C MET A 15 0.10 12.08 -2.88
N GLU A 16 0.87 12.58 -3.83
CA GLU A 16 0.45 12.83 -5.20
C GLU A 16 0.87 11.64 -6.08
N PHE A 17 -0.02 11.21 -6.98
CA PHE A 17 0.23 10.07 -7.87
C PHE A 17 0.40 10.54 -9.31
N GLU A 18 1.23 9.81 -10.07
CA GLU A 18 1.51 10.08 -11.48
C GLU A 18 0.23 10.18 -12.33
N THR A 19 -0.82 9.42 -11.98
CA THR A 19 -2.11 9.50 -12.64
C THR A 19 -3.27 9.60 -11.64
N PRO A 20 -4.36 10.31 -11.98
CA PRO A 20 -5.58 10.33 -11.16
C PRO A 20 -6.22 8.94 -10.99
N GLU A 21 -5.96 8.02 -11.92
CA GLU A 21 -6.43 6.64 -11.82
C GLU A 21 -5.71 5.90 -10.68
N LEU A 22 -4.38 6.00 -10.59
CA LEU A 22 -3.61 5.43 -9.48
C LEU A 22 -4.08 5.98 -8.13
N GLN A 23 -4.28 7.30 -8.04
CA GLN A 23 -4.77 7.93 -6.82
C GLN A 23 -6.12 7.34 -6.39
N ARG A 24 -7.12 7.33 -7.29
CA ARG A 24 -8.45 6.81 -6.98
C ARG A 24 -8.43 5.35 -6.55
N HIS A 25 -7.61 4.52 -7.20
CA HIS A 25 -7.49 3.12 -6.83
C HIS A 25 -6.78 2.93 -5.49
N TYR A 26 -5.69 3.67 -5.25
CA TYR A 26 -4.98 3.64 -3.98
C TYR A 26 -5.91 4.04 -2.83
N GLU A 27 -6.56 5.20 -2.93
CA GLU A 27 -7.51 5.70 -1.94
C GLU A 27 -8.65 4.71 -1.70
N ALA A 28 -9.27 4.16 -2.76
CA ALA A 28 -10.36 3.20 -2.60
C ALA A 28 -9.91 1.91 -1.90
N ILE A 29 -8.70 1.41 -2.18
CA ILE A 29 -8.15 0.20 -1.57
C ILE A 29 -7.81 0.46 -0.10
N THR A 30 -7.09 1.54 0.18
CA THR A 30 -6.67 1.87 1.55
C THR A 30 -7.85 2.25 2.42
N ASP A 31 -8.81 3.04 1.93
CA ASP A 31 -10.05 3.35 2.66
C ASP A 31 -10.82 2.08 2.99
N LYS A 32 -10.93 1.15 2.03
CA LYS A 32 -11.64 -0.10 2.27
C LYS A 32 -10.96 -0.95 3.33
N TYR A 33 -9.64 -1.06 3.28
CA TYR A 33 -8.86 -1.74 4.32
C TYR A 33 -9.10 -1.11 5.70
N HIS A 34 -8.89 0.21 5.83
CA HIS A 34 -9.04 0.90 7.11
C HIS A 34 -10.46 0.86 7.63
N GLN A 35 -11.47 0.95 6.76
CA GLN A 35 -12.87 0.82 7.16
C GLN A 35 -13.15 -0.54 7.83
N VAL A 36 -12.67 -1.63 7.23
CA VAL A 36 -12.90 -2.98 7.75
C VAL A 36 -12.10 -3.22 9.02
N TYR A 37 -10.82 -2.86 9.01
CA TYR A 37 -9.96 -2.99 10.18
C TYR A 37 -10.48 -2.18 11.37
N ASN A 38 -10.84 -0.91 11.17
CA ASN A 38 -11.35 -0.05 12.25
C ASN A 38 -12.70 -0.53 12.79
N ARG A 39 -13.54 -1.15 11.96
CA ARG A 39 -14.77 -1.78 12.45
C ARG A 39 -14.43 -2.92 13.42
N TYR A 40 -13.46 -3.76 13.09
CA TYR A 40 -13.05 -4.84 13.98
C TYR A 40 -12.33 -4.34 15.23
N ALA A 41 -11.44 -3.36 15.09
CA ALA A 41 -10.73 -2.75 16.22
C ALA A 41 -11.67 -2.00 17.19
N ALA A 42 -12.88 -1.62 16.76
CA ALA A 42 -13.89 -1.03 17.64
C ALA A 42 -14.65 -2.07 18.48
N GLU A 43 -14.64 -3.35 18.08
CA GLU A 43 -15.44 -4.42 18.68
C GLU A 43 -14.59 -5.49 19.38
N LEU A 44 -13.33 -5.64 18.99
CA LEU A 44 -12.42 -6.71 19.40
C LEU A 44 -11.10 -6.13 19.93
N ASP A 45 -10.34 -6.95 20.66
CA ASP A 45 -8.95 -6.63 21.00
C ASP A 45 -8.07 -6.59 19.73
N ASP A 46 -6.97 -5.84 19.76
CA ASP A 46 -6.11 -5.57 18.59
C ASP A 46 -5.70 -6.85 17.81
N ASP A 47 -5.27 -7.90 18.52
CA ASP A 47 -4.85 -9.17 17.90
C ASP A 47 -6.05 -9.86 17.21
N GLU A 48 -7.21 -9.88 17.85
CA GLU A 48 -8.42 -10.49 17.30
C GLU A 48 -8.94 -9.72 16.08
N ALA A 49 -8.88 -8.38 16.14
CA ALA A 49 -9.24 -7.51 15.03
C ALA A 49 -8.35 -7.75 13.81
N TYR A 50 -7.03 -7.90 14.01
CA TYR A 50 -6.10 -8.27 12.95
C TYR A 50 -6.46 -9.61 12.32
N TYR A 51 -6.64 -10.67 13.12
CA TYR A 51 -6.97 -11.99 12.58
C TYR A 51 -8.33 -12.03 11.87
N LYS A 52 -9.32 -11.24 12.33
CA LYS A 52 -10.60 -11.12 11.61
C LYS A 52 -10.51 -10.35 10.30
N ALA A 53 -9.74 -9.26 10.25
CA ALA A 53 -9.47 -8.60 8.99
C ALA A 53 -8.79 -9.56 8.00
N LEU A 54 -7.81 -10.33 8.47
CA LEU A 54 -7.08 -11.31 7.67
C LEU A 54 -7.99 -12.43 7.13
N GLU A 55 -8.89 -12.97 7.96
CA GLU A 55 -9.87 -13.99 7.55
C GLU A 55 -10.78 -13.47 6.43
N ASP A 56 -11.16 -12.20 6.49
CA ASP A 56 -11.96 -11.52 5.45
C ASP A 56 -11.15 -11.12 4.22
N GLY A 57 -9.85 -11.44 4.17
CA GLY A 57 -8.96 -11.14 3.05
C GLY A 57 -8.44 -9.70 3.03
N TYR A 58 -8.44 -9.01 4.17
CA TYR A 58 -7.88 -7.69 4.36
C TYR A 58 -6.60 -7.75 5.16
N GLU A 59 -5.52 -7.19 4.62
CA GLU A 59 -4.21 -7.22 5.28
C GLU A 59 -3.40 -5.98 4.90
N MET A 60 -2.63 -5.45 5.85
CA MET A 60 -1.56 -4.48 5.56
C MET A 60 -0.24 -5.05 6.08
N VAL A 61 0.73 -5.22 5.20
CA VAL A 61 2.05 -5.75 5.54
C VAL A 61 3.12 -4.79 5.07
N THR A 62 4.08 -4.46 5.92
CA THR A 62 5.28 -3.72 5.52
C THR A 62 6.49 -4.64 5.65
N ASP A 63 6.99 -5.14 4.52
CA ASP A 63 8.15 -6.03 4.49
C ASP A 63 8.86 -6.00 3.13
N TYR A 64 9.98 -6.70 3.02
CA TYR A 64 10.65 -6.96 1.74
C TYR A 64 9.86 -7.96 0.90
N LYS A 65 9.64 -7.59 -0.37
CA LYS A 65 9.05 -8.48 -1.38
C LYS A 65 9.75 -8.31 -2.72
N THR A 66 9.67 -9.34 -3.55
CA THR A 66 10.19 -9.25 -4.93
C THR A 66 9.20 -8.51 -5.82
N ILE A 67 9.62 -7.38 -6.39
CA ILE A 67 8.88 -6.59 -7.38
C ILE A 67 9.81 -6.39 -8.58
N ASP A 68 9.37 -6.81 -9.77
CA ASP A 68 10.16 -6.73 -11.01
C ASP A 68 11.56 -7.34 -10.94
N GLY A 69 11.71 -8.41 -10.15
CA GLY A 69 12.98 -9.08 -9.94
C GLY A 69 13.90 -8.42 -8.90
N ASN A 70 13.49 -7.28 -8.34
CA ASN A 70 14.23 -6.57 -7.28
C ASN A 70 13.60 -6.82 -5.90
N GLN A 71 14.43 -6.78 -4.86
CA GLN A 71 13.96 -6.82 -3.47
C GLN A 71 13.59 -5.41 -3.02
N GLU A 72 12.30 -5.15 -2.91
CA GLU A 72 11.76 -3.86 -2.53
C GLU A 72 11.15 -3.92 -1.13
N PHE A 73 11.39 -2.90 -0.31
CA PHE A 73 10.74 -2.75 0.99
C PHE A 73 9.43 -2.00 0.79
N ALA A 74 8.32 -2.72 0.79
CA ALA A 74 7.01 -2.22 0.38
C ALA A 74 5.99 -2.31 1.51
N THR A 75 5.12 -1.31 1.59
CA THR A 75 3.83 -1.44 2.27
C THR A 75 2.83 -2.00 1.27
N THR A 76 2.26 -3.16 1.59
CA THR A 76 1.31 -3.90 0.77
C THR A 76 -0.06 -3.86 1.43
N TYR A 77 -1.06 -3.31 0.74
CA TYR A 77 -2.46 -3.40 1.14
C TYR A 77 -3.14 -4.50 0.32
N ILE A 78 -3.81 -5.41 1.01
CA ILE A 78 -4.51 -6.55 0.43
C ILE A 78 -5.99 -6.40 0.74
N THR A 79 -6.81 -6.60 -0.29
CA THR A 79 -8.26 -6.72 -0.18
C THR A 79 -8.71 -7.98 -0.94
N PRO A 80 -9.99 -8.37 -0.87
CA PRO A 80 -10.50 -9.49 -1.67
C PRO A 80 -10.34 -9.30 -3.18
N ALA A 81 -10.36 -8.05 -3.66
CA ALA A 81 -10.35 -7.74 -5.10
C ALA A 81 -8.99 -7.24 -5.61
N TYR A 82 -8.16 -6.66 -4.75
CA TYR A 82 -6.94 -5.95 -5.17
C TYR A 82 -5.77 -6.17 -4.21
N VAL A 83 -4.57 -6.00 -4.74
CA VAL A 83 -3.31 -5.84 -4.01
C VAL A 83 -2.69 -4.51 -4.46
N ALA A 84 -2.33 -3.66 -3.51
CA ALA A 84 -1.62 -2.41 -3.75
C ALA A 84 -0.28 -2.42 -3.02
N ASP A 85 0.80 -2.36 -3.80
CA ASP A 85 2.18 -2.30 -3.32
C ASP A 85 2.70 -0.87 -3.44
N VAL A 86 3.20 -0.31 -2.35
CA VAL A 86 3.80 1.03 -2.32
C VAL A 86 5.21 0.92 -1.73
N TRP A 87 6.21 1.38 -2.47
CA TRP A 87 7.61 1.38 -2.02
C TRP A 87 8.32 2.66 -2.39
N TYR A 88 9.42 2.94 -1.70
CA TYR A 88 10.23 4.15 -1.91
C TYR A 88 11.20 3.96 -3.07
N GLU A 89 11.47 5.06 -3.79
CA GLU A 89 12.61 5.09 -4.71
C GLU A 89 13.92 5.05 -3.91
N THR A 90 14.95 4.43 -4.47
CA THR A 90 16.30 4.44 -3.91
C THR A 90 17.18 5.40 -4.70
N ASP A 91 17.99 6.18 -3.99
CA ASP A 91 19.00 7.03 -4.62
C ASP A 91 20.08 6.17 -5.27
N GLU A 92 20.35 6.37 -6.56
CA GLU A 92 21.23 5.50 -7.35
C GLU A 92 22.66 5.42 -6.79
N PHE A 93 23.15 6.48 -6.16
CA PHE A 93 24.52 6.55 -5.65
C PHE A 93 24.66 6.00 -4.23
N THR A 94 23.70 6.32 -3.35
CA THR A 94 23.75 5.98 -1.92
C THR A 94 22.97 4.73 -1.57
N GLN A 95 22.10 4.25 -2.48
CA GLN A 95 21.17 3.14 -2.29
C GLN A 95 20.22 3.34 -1.09
N LYS A 96 20.09 4.59 -0.61
CA LYS A 96 19.19 4.97 0.47
C LYS A 96 17.80 5.28 -0.08
N ARG A 97 16.77 4.95 0.70
CA ARG A 97 15.38 5.28 0.38
C ARG A 97 15.19 6.79 0.39
N VAL A 98 14.54 7.30 -0.64
CA VAL A 98 14.10 8.68 -0.74
C VAL A 98 12.67 8.75 -0.23
N TYR A 99 12.47 9.33 0.95
CA TYR A 99 11.17 9.28 1.66
C TYR A 99 10.10 10.24 1.11
N ASP A 100 10.41 11.00 0.07
CA ASP A 100 9.49 11.93 -0.58
C ASP A 100 8.95 11.40 -1.93
N ARG A 101 9.38 10.21 -2.37
CA ARG A 101 8.92 9.65 -3.65
C ARG A 101 9.13 8.16 -3.74
N GLY A 102 8.41 7.56 -4.66
CA GLY A 102 8.54 6.15 -4.92
C GLY A 102 7.62 5.65 -6.00
N PHE A 103 7.28 4.38 -5.89
CA PHE A 103 6.52 3.64 -6.87
C PHE A 103 5.32 2.99 -6.21
N ILE A 104 4.30 2.77 -7.04
CA ILE A 104 3.09 2.05 -6.68
C ILE A 104 2.74 1.06 -7.78
N ARG A 105 2.26 -0.12 -7.38
CA ARG A 105 1.65 -1.12 -8.25
C ARG A 105 0.32 -1.55 -7.66
N ILE A 106 -0.73 -1.57 -8.48
CA ILE A 106 -2.05 -2.06 -8.10
C ILE A 106 -2.45 -3.16 -9.07
N SER A 107 -2.74 -4.34 -8.52
CA SER A 107 -3.13 -5.53 -9.27
C SER A 107 -4.48 -6.03 -8.79
N SER A 108 -5.37 -6.43 -9.70
CA SER A 108 -6.58 -7.18 -9.36
C SER A 108 -6.22 -8.64 -9.05
N LYS A 109 -6.92 -9.25 -8.09
CA LYS A 109 -6.87 -10.69 -7.85
C LYS A 109 -7.69 -11.49 -8.85
#